data_AF-A0A399P125-F1
#
_entry.id   AF-A0A399P125-F1
#
_cell.length_a   1.000
_cell.length_b   1.000
_cell.length_c   1.000
_cell.angle_alpha   90.00
_cell.angle_beta   90.00
_cell.angle_gamma   90.00
#
_symmetry.space_group_name_H-M   'P 1'
#
loop_
_entity.id
_entity.type
_entity.pdbx_description
1 polymer ?
#
loop_
_entity_poly.entity_id
_entity_poly.type
_entity_poly.pdbx_seq_one_letter_code
_entity_poly.pdbx_strand_id
1 'polypeptide(L)'
;ALARAAPAPPARLSVSRPAERTGGAGVPVPGDAEQVVHSGFVAACSYLLPRPDGDWAASGARVQVCGKGLANLHLTLVPLLCTALGLPGADVVHVHHHVTVDGRSPQSAAADGITASRLLAEHGPAALRWWILRGRPQDQLVELDRHGRVGRAGGGHL
;
A
#
# COMPACT_ATOMS: atom_id res chain seq x y z
N ALA A 1 8.69 -22.03 -29.72
CA ALA A 1 9.38 -21.32 -28.63
C ALA A 1 9.38 -19.83 -28.96
N LEU A 2 8.72 -18.98 -28.16
CA LEU A 2 8.78 -17.53 -28.37
C LEU A 2 10.20 -17.06 -28.02
N ALA A 3 10.90 -16.49 -28.99
CA ALA A 3 12.23 -15.92 -28.79
C ALA A 3 12.12 -14.83 -27.71
N ARG A 4 12.89 -14.96 -26.61
CA ARG A 4 13.00 -13.89 -25.62
C ARG A 4 13.70 -12.71 -26.31
N ALA A 5 12.98 -11.60 -26.44
CA ALA A 5 13.57 -10.34 -26.83
C ALA A 5 14.77 -10.03 -25.92
N ALA A 6 15.82 -9.43 -26.49
CA ALA A 6 16.95 -8.94 -25.71
C ALA A 6 16.43 -8.02 -24.58
N PRO A 7 16.97 -8.13 -23.36
CA PRO A 7 16.49 -7.34 -22.24
C PRO A 7 16.67 -5.85 -22.55
N ALA A 8 15.60 -5.08 -22.37
CA ALA A 8 15.66 -3.62 -22.45
C ALA A 8 16.70 -3.09 -21.44
N PRO A 9 17.38 -1.96 -21.73
CA PRO A 9 18.24 -1.31 -20.75
C PRO A 9 17.44 -1.01 -19.47
N PRO A 10 18.08 -1.09 -18.29
CA PRO A 10 17.37 -0.90 -17.03
C PRO A 10 16.75 0.50 -17.00
N ALA A 11 15.44 0.55 -16.71
CA ALA A 11 14.72 1.80 -16.56
C ALA A 11 15.32 2.60 -15.38
N ARG A 12 15.44 3.92 -15.56
CA ARG A 12 15.89 4.83 -14.50
C ARG A 12 14.70 5.32 -13.69
N LEU A 13 14.87 5.42 -12.37
CA LEU A 13 13.88 5.98 -11.46
C LEU A 13 14.34 7.35 -10.96
N SER A 14 13.45 8.35 -11.01
CA SER A 14 13.70 9.64 -10.36
C SER A 14 13.53 9.50 -8.85
N VAL A 15 14.57 9.86 -8.08
CA VAL A 15 14.58 9.77 -6.61
C VAL A 15 14.50 11.14 -5.91
N SER A 16 14.52 12.24 -6.67
CA SER A 16 14.31 13.61 -6.18
C SER A 16 13.42 14.41 -7.14
N ARG A 17 13.05 15.62 -6.73
CA ARG A 17 12.36 16.65 -7.54
C ARG A 17 12.67 18.05 -7.01
N PRO A 18 12.56 19.10 -7.85
CA PRO A 18 12.74 20.49 -7.40
C PRO A 18 11.84 20.83 -6.20
N ALA A 19 12.41 21.47 -5.19
CA ALA A 19 11.73 21.83 -3.93
C ALA A 19 10.53 22.76 -4.15
N GLU A 20 10.63 23.65 -5.13
CA GLU A 20 9.59 24.58 -5.56
C GLU A 20 8.27 23.86 -5.95
N ARG A 21 8.33 22.62 -6.48
CA ARG A 21 7.13 21.83 -6.83
C ARG A 21 6.29 21.43 -5.61
N THR A 22 6.86 21.50 -4.41
CA THR A 22 6.19 21.14 -3.15
C THR A 22 6.07 22.33 -2.20
N GLY A 23 6.38 23.55 -2.67
CA GLY A 23 6.50 24.71 -1.79
C GLY A 23 7.57 24.51 -0.71
N GLY A 24 8.61 23.73 -0.98
CA GLY A 24 9.67 23.38 -0.03
C GLY A 24 9.34 22.24 0.93
N ALA A 25 8.13 21.66 0.89
CA ALA A 25 7.77 20.55 1.78
C ALA A 25 8.44 19.24 1.34
N GLY A 26 9.27 18.66 2.20
CA GLY A 26 9.92 17.36 1.97
C GLY A 26 11.24 17.21 2.74
N VAL A 27 11.92 16.09 2.50
CA VAL A 27 13.29 15.87 2.99
C VAL A 27 14.26 16.44 1.96
N PRO A 28 15.16 17.37 2.31
CA PRO A 28 16.14 17.91 1.36
C PRO A 28 17.13 16.83 0.94
N VAL A 29 17.62 16.90 -0.31
CA VAL A 29 18.71 16.03 -0.75
C VAL A 29 20.00 16.45 -0.03
N PRO A 30 20.78 15.52 0.56
CA PRO A 30 22.06 15.87 1.17
C PRO A 30 22.99 16.58 0.18
N GLY A 31 23.41 17.81 0.51
CA GLY A 31 24.27 18.62 -0.35
C GLY A 31 23.55 19.43 -1.45
N ASP A 32 22.23 19.30 -1.59
CA ASP A 32 21.43 20.04 -2.58
C ASP A 32 20.05 20.41 -2.00
N ALA A 33 19.93 21.62 -1.48
CA ALA A 33 18.69 22.12 -0.87
C ALA A 33 17.63 22.57 -1.90
N GLU A 34 18.00 22.70 -3.19
CA GLU A 34 17.05 23.01 -4.27
C GLU A 34 16.21 21.78 -4.66
N GLN A 35 16.61 20.61 -4.19
CA GLN A 35 15.93 19.33 -4.41
C GLN A 35 15.36 18.76 -3.12
N VAL A 36 14.18 18.16 -3.24
CA VAL A 36 13.59 17.31 -2.20
C VAL A 36 13.55 15.85 -2.66
N VAL A 37 13.80 14.92 -1.74
CA VAL A 37 13.70 13.48 -1.99
C VAL A 37 12.25 13.13 -2.36
N HIS A 38 12.08 12.33 -3.40
CA HIS A 38 10.77 11.89 -3.88
C HIS A 38 10.06 11.09 -2.77
N SER A 39 8.80 11.42 -2.47
CA SER A 39 8.08 10.82 -1.33
C SER A 39 7.91 9.30 -1.46
N GLY A 40 7.76 8.77 -2.68
CA GLY A 40 7.75 7.32 -2.91
C GLY A 40 9.08 6.64 -2.55
N PHE A 41 10.20 7.34 -2.73
CA PHE A 41 11.52 6.84 -2.31
C PHE A 41 11.65 6.87 -0.80
N VAL A 42 11.25 7.97 -0.15
CA VAL A 42 11.19 8.06 1.32
C VAL A 42 10.32 6.96 1.92
N ALA A 43 9.13 6.72 1.33
CA ALA A 43 8.22 5.68 1.77
C ALA A 43 8.78 4.26 1.59
N ALA A 44 9.57 4.00 0.54
CA ALA A 44 10.23 2.72 0.39
C ALA A 44 11.34 2.53 1.44
N CYS A 45 12.13 3.57 1.71
CA CYS A 45 13.18 3.53 2.73
C CYS A 45 12.61 3.25 4.13
N SER A 46 11.42 3.76 4.47
CA SER A 46 10.86 3.59 5.82
C SER A 46 10.56 2.12 6.20
N TYR A 47 10.44 1.21 5.23
CA TYR A 47 10.34 -0.23 5.48
C TYR A 47 11.67 -0.88 5.91
N LEU A 48 12.79 -0.23 5.59
CA LEU A 48 14.15 -0.76 5.79
C LEU A 48 14.91 -0.03 6.90
N LEU A 49 14.42 1.13 7.34
CA LEU A 49 15.04 1.89 8.42
C LEU A 49 14.93 1.11 9.74
N PRO A 50 15.96 1.15 10.60
CA PRO A 50 15.90 0.57 11.94
C PRO A 50 14.75 1.17 12.75
N ARG A 51 14.04 0.33 13.50
CA ARG A 51 12.96 0.77 14.38
C ARG A 51 13.16 0.25 15.81
N PRO A 52 12.60 0.92 16.83
CA PRO A 52 12.69 0.47 18.21
C PRO A 52 12.10 -0.93 18.44
N ASP A 53 11.10 -1.29 17.63
CA ASP A 53 10.35 -2.55 17.69
C ASP A 53 10.93 -3.65 16.79
N GLY A 54 12.00 -3.38 16.05
CA GLY A 54 12.68 -4.38 15.23
C GLY A 54 13.55 -3.80 14.13
N ASP A 55 14.55 -4.57 13.74
CA ASP A 55 15.39 -4.30 12.58
C ASP A 55 15.01 -5.25 11.44
N TRP A 56 14.78 -4.68 10.25
CA TRP A 56 14.47 -5.42 9.03
C TRP A 56 15.57 -6.45 8.71
N ALA A 57 16.84 -6.09 8.87
CA ALA A 57 17.94 -6.99 8.56
C ALA A 57 17.97 -8.18 9.52
N ALA A 58 17.81 -7.93 10.83
CA ALA A 58 17.86 -8.95 11.87
C ALA A 58 16.56 -9.77 12.05
N SER A 59 15.45 -9.38 11.41
CA SER A 59 14.16 -10.06 11.58
C SER A 59 14.17 -11.51 11.08
N GLY A 60 13.58 -12.43 11.87
CA GLY A 60 13.44 -13.85 11.49
C GLY A 60 12.39 -14.10 10.40
N ALA A 61 11.45 -13.17 10.22
CA ALA A 61 10.48 -13.16 9.13
C ALA A 61 10.18 -11.72 8.68
N ARG A 62 10.13 -11.50 7.36
CA ARG A 62 9.95 -10.19 6.71
C ARG A 62 8.66 -10.17 5.91
N VAL A 63 7.55 -9.99 6.61
CA VAL A 63 6.21 -9.96 6.01
C VAL A 63 5.80 -8.51 5.76
N GLN A 64 5.40 -8.22 4.52
CA GLN A 64 4.78 -6.94 4.18
C GLN A 64 3.31 -7.15 3.83
N VAL A 65 2.46 -6.23 4.28
CA VAL A 65 1.03 -6.19 3.93
C VAL A 65 0.75 -4.84 3.29
N CYS A 66 0.21 -4.85 2.07
CA CYS A 66 -0.07 -3.61 1.34
C CYS A 66 -1.35 -3.70 0.51
N GLY A 67 -1.94 -2.54 0.23
CA GLY A 67 -3.05 -2.45 -0.72
C GLY A 67 -2.55 -2.51 -2.15
N LYS A 68 -3.34 -3.07 -3.08
CA LYS A 68 -2.97 -3.21 -4.49
C LYS A 68 -2.51 -1.93 -5.18
N GLY A 69 -3.01 -0.76 -4.75
CA GLY A 69 -2.58 0.54 -5.26
C GLY A 69 -1.12 0.90 -4.97
N LEU A 70 -0.48 0.22 -4.03
CA LEU A 70 0.93 0.38 -3.67
C LEU A 70 1.78 -0.83 -4.05
N ALA A 71 1.24 -1.80 -4.81
CA ALA A 71 1.97 -3.03 -5.14
C ALA A 71 3.33 -2.74 -5.82
N ASN A 72 3.39 -1.76 -6.73
CA ASN A 72 4.66 -1.37 -7.38
C ASN A 72 5.72 -0.86 -6.40
N LEU A 73 5.32 -0.20 -5.31
CA LEU A 73 6.26 0.24 -4.28
C LEU A 73 6.92 -0.97 -3.60
N HIS A 74 6.09 -1.92 -3.18
CA HIS A 74 6.51 -3.10 -2.40
C HIS A 74 7.17 -4.20 -3.23
N LEU A 75 6.78 -4.34 -4.50
CA LEU A 75 7.26 -5.41 -5.39
C LEU A 75 8.41 -4.95 -6.31
N THR A 76 8.66 -3.64 -6.40
CA THR A 76 9.73 -3.10 -7.26
C THR A 76 10.71 -2.24 -6.47
N LEU A 77 10.25 -1.15 -5.85
CA LEU A 77 11.17 -0.17 -5.25
C LEU A 77 11.83 -0.69 -3.97
N VAL A 78 11.06 -1.32 -3.06
CA VAL A 78 11.64 -1.89 -1.83
C VAL A 78 12.66 -3.01 -2.14
N PRO A 79 12.39 -4.00 -3.01
CA PRO A 79 13.38 -5.01 -3.37
C PRO A 79 14.63 -4.44 -4.06
N LEU A 80 14.47 -3.38 -4.86
CA LEU A 80 15.60 -2.68 -5.46
C LEU A 80 16.49 -2.05 -4.38
N LEU A 81 15.89 -1.40 -3.37
CA LEU A 81 16.64 -0.86 -2.23
C LEU A 81 17.32 -1.95 -1.40
N CYS A 82 16.64 -3.07 -1.15
CA CYS A 82 17.27 -4.21 -0.48
C CYS A 82 18.52 -4.67 -1.25
N THR A 83 18.41 -4.81 -2.57
CA THR A 83 19.55 -5.19 -3.42
C THR A 83 20.68 -4.16 -3.37
N ALA A 84 20.35 -2.87 -3.46
CA ALA A 84 21.34 -1.79 -3.43
C ALA A 84 22.06 -1.66 -2.08
N LEU A 85 21.39 -1.98 -0.98
CA LEU A 85 21.91 -1.88 0.38
C LEU A 85 22.48 -3.21 0.92
N GLY A 86 22.42 -4.29 0.14
CA GLY A 86 22.84 -5.62 0.59
C GLY A 86 21.95 -6.20 1.71
N LEU A 87 20.69 -5.77 1.77
CA LEU A 87 19.70 -6.22 2.75
C LEU A 87 18.87 -7.40 2.22
N PRO A 88 18.35 -8.25 3.11
CA PRO A 88 17.38 -9.29 2.73
C PRO A 88 16.10 -8.69 2.17
N GLY A 89 15.51 -9.35 1.18
CA GLY A 89 14.18 -9.03 0.65
C GLY A 89 13.06 -9.43 1.61
N ALA A 90 11.82 -9.08 1.26
CA ALA A 90 10.66 -9.61 1.98
C ALA A 90 10.49 -11.11 1.70
N ASP A 91 10.15 -11.89 2.72
CA ASP A 91 9.85 -13.31 2.58
C ASP A 91 8.45 -13.51 1.98
N VAL A 92 7.49 -12.65 2.38
CA VAL A 92 6.11 -12.68 1.92
C VAL A 92 5.58 -11.27 1.76
N VAL A 93 4.87 -11.01 0.65
CA VAL A 93 4.12 -9.78 0.43
C VAL A 93 2.65 -10.12 0.23
N HIS A 94 1.81 -9.74 1.19
CA HIS A 94 0.36 -9.86 1.10
C HIS A 94 -0.23 -8.60 0.47
N VAL A 95 -0.82 -8.75 -0.71
CA VAL A 95 -1.48 -7.66 -1.42
C VAL A 95 -3.00 -7.80 -1.30
N HIS A 96 -3.66 -6.81 -0.70
CA HIS A 96 -5.11 -6.79 -0.55
C HIS A 96 -5.80 -5.84 -1.52
N HIS A 97 -7.08 -6.10 -1.80
CA HIS A 97 -7.91 -5.27 -2.68
C HIS A 97 -8.35 -3.99 -1.96
N HIS A 98 -8.92 -3.04 -2.72
CA HIS A 98 -9.53 -1.86 -2.14
C HIS A 98 -10.80 -2.24 -1.37
N VAL A 99 -11.05 -1.51 -0.29
CA VAL A 99 -12.30 -1.55 0.46
C VAL A 99 -13.28 -0.57 -0.18
N THR A 100 -14.53 -0.96 -0.30
CA THR A 100 -15.69 -0.12 -0.62
C THR A 100 -16.65 -0.10 0.54
N VAL A 101 -17.55 0.88 0.55
CA VAL A 101 -18.62 1.00 1.53
C VAL A 101 -19.87 1.34 0.74
N ASP A 102 -20.92 0.52 0.84
CA ASP A 102 -22.13 0.61 0.02
C ASP A 102 -21.84 0.79 -1.49
N GLY A 103 -20.88 0.02 -2.02
CA GLY A 103 -20.45 0.09 -3.42
C GLY A 103 -19.60 1.32 -3.81
N ARG A 104 -19.28 2.21 -2.87
CA ARG A 104 -18.53 3.47 -3.10
C ARG A 104 -17.13 3.43 -2.50
N SER A 105 -16.29 4.40 -2.84
CA SER A 105 -15.00 4.57 -2.15
C SER A 105 -15.21 4.93 -0.67
N PRO A 106 -14.29 4.54 0.24
CA PRO A 106 -14.37 4.93 1.64
C PRO A 106 -14.39 6.45 1.83
N GLN A 107 -13.72 7.19 0.93
CA GLN A 107 -13.73 8.65 0.96
C GLN A 107 -15.10 9.24 0.60
N SER A 108 -15.80 8.65 -0.37
CA SER A 108 -17.18 9.03 -0.67
C SER A 108 -18.11 8.67 0.50
N ALA A 109 -17.98 7.48 1.08
CA ALA A 109 -18.73 7.06 2.28
C ALA A 109 -18.55 7.95 3.50
N ALA A 110 -17.32 8.45 3.71
CA ALA A 110 -17.03 9.37 4.80
C ALA A 110 -17.82 10.68 4.72
N ALA A 111 -18.16 11.15 3.52
CA ALA A 111 -18.99 12.35 3.33
C ALA A 111 -20.42 12.19 3.86
N ASP A 112 -20.94 10.95 3.90
CA ASP A 112 -22.25 10.63 4.50
C ASP A 112 -22.12 10.18 5.96
N GLY A 113 -20.96 10.42 6.58
CA GLY A 113 -20.68 10.11 7.98
C GLY A 113 -20.30 8.66 8.26
N ILE A 114 -20.18 7.81 7.23
CA ILE A 114 -19.77 6.41 7.39
C ILE A 114 -18.23 6.35 7.36
N THR A 115 -17.63 6.33 8.56
CA THR A 115 -16.17 6.28 8.75
C THR A 115 -15.76 5.01 9.47
N ALA A 116 -14.49 4.61 9.31
CA ALA A 116 -13.94 3.46 10.05
C ALA A 116 -14.10 3.63 11.57
N SER A 117 -13.86 4.83 12.10
CA SER A 117 -14.03 5.14 13.52
C SER A 117 -15.48 5.00 13.99
N ARG A 118 -16.44 5.40 13.16
CA ARG A 118 -17.87 5.25 13.47
C ARG A 118 -18.29 3.78 13.48
N LEU A 119 -17.92 3.03 12.44
CA LEU A 119 -18.17 1.59 12.36
C LEU A 119 -17.53 0.83 13.53
N LEU A 120 -16.34 1.27 13.95
CA LEU A 120 -15.66 0.71 15.11
C LEU A 120 -16.42 0.99 16.42
N ALA A 121 -16.97 2.19 16.59
CA ALA A 121 -17.75 2.55 17.77
C ALA A 121 -19.10 1.80 17.81
N GLU A 122 -19.75 1.61 16.66
CA GLU A 122 -21.06 0.97 16.55
C GLU A 122 -21.00 -0.56 16.70
N HIS A 123 -19.98 -1.22 16.13
CA HIS A 123 -19.91 -2.69 16.05
C HIS A 123 -18.77 -3.31 16.86
N GLY A 124 -17.82 -2.50 17.32
CA GLY A 124 -16.64 -2.97 18.03
C GLY A 124 -15.55 -3.57 17.13
N PRO A 125 -14.30 -3.66 17.62
CA PRO A 125 -13.14 -4.09 16.84
C PRO A 125 -13.21 -5.56 16.39
N ALA A 126 -13.83 -6.44 17.17
CA ALA A 126 -13.93 -7.86 16.84
C ALA A 126 -14.80 -8.09 15.61
N ALA A 127 -15.98 -7.45 15.56
CA ALA A 127 -16.88 -7.54 14.42
C ALA A 127 -16.22 -6.96 13.15
N LEU A 128 -15.58 -5.79 13.26
CA LEU A 128 -14.92 -5.15 12.12
C LEU A 128 -13.75 -6.00 11.58
N ARG A 129 -12.89 -6.55 12.46
CA ARG A 129 -11.80 -7.44 12.05
C ARG A 129 -12.33 -8.71 11.40
N TRP A 130 -13.31 -9.38 12.02
CA TRP A 130 -13.91 -10.57 11.44
C TRP A 130 -14.51 -10.26 10.06
N TRP A 131 -15.19 -9.14 9.93
CA TRP A 131 -15.82 -8.74 8.68
C TRP A 131 -14.79 -8.41 7.57
N ILE A 132 -13.68 -7.74 7.89
CA ILE A 132 -12.59 -7.47 6.93
C ILE A 132 -11.88 -8.76 6.52
N LEU A 133 -11.64 -9.67 7.48
CA LEU A 133 -10.80 -10.85 7.29
C LEU A 133 -11.56 -12.09 6.76
N ARG A 134 -12.88 -12.18 6.94
CA ARG A 134 -13.69 -13.36 6.53
C ARG A 134 -13.71 -13.61 5.02
N GLY A 135 -13.29 -12.65 4.22
CA GLY A 135 -13.10 -12.81 2.77
C GLY A 135 -14.38 -12.85 1.94
N ARG A 136 -14.24 -12.33 0.72
CA ARG A 136 -14.95 -12.73 -0.50
C ARG A 136 -13.88 -13.18 -1.51
N PRO A 137 -14.20 -13.89 -2.60
CA PRO A 137 -13.18 -14.29 -3.58
C PRO A 137 -12.33 -13.10 -4.04
N GLN A 138 -11.05 -13.39 -4.33
CA GLN A 138 -9.94 -12.44 -4.48
C GLN A 138 -10.14 -11.42 -5.63
N ASP A 139 -11.24 -11.48 -6.36
CA ASP A 139 -11.62 -10.57 -7.43
C ASP A 139 -12.56 -9.44 -6.96
N GLN A 140 -13.05 -9.45 -5.72
CA GLN A 140 -14.08 -8.52 -5.25
C GLN A 140 -13.58 -7.41 -4.31
N LEU A 141 -14.22 -6.25 -4.41
CA LEU A 141 -14.07 -5.16 -3.45
C LEU A 141 -14.65 -5.59 -2.09
N VAL A 142 -13.96 -5.23 -1.02
CA VAL A 142 -14.44 -5.49 0.34
C VAL A 142 -15.52 -4.45 0.66
N GLU A 143 -16.80 -4.82 0.62
CA GLU A 143 -17.95 -3.88 0.72
C GLU A 143 -18.56 -3.76 2.13
N LEU A 144 -18.27 -2.68 2.85
CA LEU A 144 -18.91 -2.39 4.14
C LEU A 144 -20.38 -1.96 3.93
N ASP A 145 -21.35 -2.80 4.29
CA ASP A 145 -22.78 -2.45 4.37
C ASP A 145 -23.15 -2.12 5.83
N ARG A 146 -23.79 -0.96 6.03
CA ARG A 146 -24.30 -0.44 7.31
C ARG A 146 -25.27 -1.37 8.05
N HIS A 147 -25.78 -2.42 7.41
CA HIS A 147 -26.68 -3.39 8.03
C HIS A 147 -26.03 -4.74 8.38
N GLY A 148 -24.72 -4.91 8.16
CA GLY A 148 -24.03 -6.17 8.46
C GLY A 148 -24.52 -7.37 7.65
N ARG A 149 -25.23 -7.15 6.54
CA ARG A 149 -25.77 -8.21 5.68
C ARG A 149 -24.78 -8.57 4.56
N VAL A 150 -24.72 -9.86 4.25
CA VAL A 150 -23.91 -10.38 3.14
C VAL A 150 -24.74 -10.32 1.86
N GLY A 151 -24.50 -9.31 1.01
CA GLY A 151 -25.10 -9.20 -0.33
C GLY A 151 -24.07 -9.32 -1.45
N ARG A 152 -24.42 -10.02 -2.53
CA ARG A 152 -23.59 -10.20 -3.73
C ARG A 152 -23.66 -8.94 -4.61
N ALA A 153 -22.55 -8.24 -4.81
CA ALA A 153 -22.47 -7.22 -5.86
C ALA A 153 -22.41 -7.93 -7.22
N GLY A 154 -23.54 -7.97 -7.94
CA GLY A 154 -23.61 -8.51 -9.29
C GLY A 154 -24.86 -9.35 -9.55
N GLY A 155 -25.96 -8.65 -9.77
CA GLY A 155 -27.19 -9.16 -10.38
C GLY A 155 -27.78 -8.05 -11.24
N GLY A 156 -27.18 -7.83 -12.42
CA GLY A 156 -27.79 -6.99 -13.44
C GLY A 156 -29.10 -7.62 -13.88
N HIS A 157 -30.18 -6.85 -13.80
CA HIS A 157 -31.43 -7.16 -14.48
C HIS A 157 -31.18 -7.14 -15.99
N LEU A 158 -31.59 -8.23 -16.66
CA LEU A 158 -32.07 -8.14 -18.04
C LEU A 158 -33.33 -7.27 -18.08
#